data_AF-A0A1X2Z1A4-F1
#
_entry.id   AF-A0A1X2Z1A4-F1
#
_cell.length_a   1.000
_cell.length_b   1.000
_cell.length_c   1.000
_cell.angle_alpha   90.00
_cell.angle_beta   90.00
_cell.angle_gamma   90.00
#
_symmetry.space_group_name_H-M   'P 1'
#
loop_
_entity.id
_entity.type
_entity.pdbx_description
1 polymer ?
#
loop_
_entity_poly.entity_id
_entity_poly.type
_entity_poly.pdbx_seq_one_letter_code
_entity_poly.pdbx_strand_id
1 'polypeptide(L)'
;MKYMDKKTYFAQLTHDAAINEISNKTGLSVSTLWRQYNKGCEFSAESVIIIARAYDENPVEALVEFGYIRADEMANGETVARLHDASNDELLQELARRLKENADADWVNSPIIYREEFDMAANDDPNARLEAETPED
;
A
#
# COMPACT_ATOMS: atom_id res chain seq x y z
N MET A 1 -14.99 -5.13 1.20
CA MET A 1 -14.90 -3.66 1.06
C MET A 1 -15.81 -3.24 -0.08
N LYS A 2 -16.73 -2.28 0.12
CA LYS A 2 -17.55 -1.74 -0.97
C LYS A 2 -16.88 -0.44 -1.40
N TYR A 3 -16.27 -0.43 -2.59
CA TYR A 3 -15.67 0.78 -3.15
C TYR A 3 -16.73 1.86 -3.32
N MET A 4 -16.36 3.12 -3.05
CA MET A 4 -17.26 4.22 -3.31
C MET A 4 -17.36 4.45 -4.83
N ASP A 5 -18.48 5.02 -5.29
CA ASP A 5 -18.56 5.45 -6.69
C ASP A 5 -17.48 6.51 -6.97
N LYS A 6 -16.76 6.40 -8.10
CA LYS A 6 -15.61 7.26 -8.41
C LYS A 6 -15.99 8.74 -8.45
N LYS A 7 -17.19 9.11 -8.89
CA LYS A 7 -17.61 10.52 -8.90
C LYS A 7 -17.87 11.03 -7.49
N THR A 8 -18.53 10.23 -6.66
CA THR A 8 -18.73 10.56 -5.25
C THR A 8 -17.39 10.70 -4.54
N TYR A 9 -16.44 9.78 -4.79
CA TYR A 9 -15.11 9.85 -4.19
C TYR A 9 -14.33 11.06 -4.68
N PHE A 10 -14.37 11.36 -5.99
CA PHE A 10 -13.72 12.54 -6.55
C PHE A 10 -14.27 13.85 -5.98
N ALA A 11 -15.58 13.92 -5.77
CA ALA A 11 -16.23 15.06 -5.13
C ALA A 11 -15.72 15.23 -3.68
N GLN A 12 -15.65 14.14 -2.91
CA GLN A 12 -15.08 14.16 -1.56
C GLN A 12 -13.60 14.56 -1.55
N LEU A 13 -12.78 13.93 -2.39
CA LEU A 13 -11.34 14.17 -2.53
C LEU A 13 -11.01 15.64 -2.85
N THR A 14 -11.91 16.31 -3.57
CA THR A 14 -11.74 17.70 -3.99
C THR A 14 -12.57 18.68 -3.17
N HIS A 15 -13.18 18.25 -2.07
CA HIS A 15 -14.08 19.05 -1.23
C HIS A 15 -15.17 19.78 -2.04
N ASP A 16 -15.74 19.06 -3.02
CA ASP A 16 -16.75 19.54 -3.98
C ASP A 16 -16.28 20.73 -4.86
N ALA A 17 -14.98 20.92 -5.02
CA ALA A 17 -14.42 22.00 -5.82
C ALA A 17 -14.80 21.90 -7.31
N ALA A 18 -14.97 23.07 -7.93
CA ALA A 18 -15.22 23.14 -9.37
C ALA A 18 -13.96 22.74 -10.17
N ILE A 19 -14.14 22.18 -11.36
CA ILE A 19 -13.01 21.76 -12.24
C ILE A 19 -11.99 22.89 -12.48
N ASN A 20 -12.44 24.15 -12.58
CA ASN A 20 -11.54 25.29 -12.75
C ASN A 20 -10.69 25.56 -11.50
N GLU A 21 -11.26 25.37 -10.31
CA GLU A 21 -10.54 25.50 -9.04
C GLU A 21 -9.51 24.38 -8.89
N ILE A 22 -9.89 23.14 -9.20
CA ILE A 22 -8.98 22.00 -9.25
C ILE A 22 -7.84 22.28 -10.23
N SER A 23 -8.12 22.82 -11.41
CA SER A 23 -7.11 23.20 -12.39
C SER A 23 -6.11 24.23 -11.83
N ASN A 24 -6.60 25.29 -11.20
CA ASN A 24 -5.75 26.32 -10.60
C ASN A 24 -4.87 25.75 -9.48
N LYS A 25 -5.42 24.85 -8.65
CA LYS A 25 -4.71 24.26 -7.52
C LYS A 25 -3.64 23.23 -7.95
N THR A 26 -3.91 22.48 -9.01
CA THR A 26 -3.09 21.33 -9.44
C THR A 26 -2.16 21.62 -10.61
N GLY A 27 -2.42 22.68 -11.38
CA GLY A 27 -1.75 22.95 -12.65
C GLY A 27 -2.20 22.05 -13.81
N LEU A 28 -3.13 21.11 -13.59
CA LEU A 28 -3.70 20.28 -14.64
C LEU A 28 -4.61 21.12 -15.54
N SER A 29 -4.49 20.99 -16.86
CA SER A 29 -5.34 21.73 -17.79
C SER A 29 -6.84 21.41 -17.60
N VAL A 30 -7.69 22.44 -17.59
CA VAL A 30 -9.16 22.32 -17.52
C VAL A 30 -9.72 21.34 -18.54
N SER A 31 -9.21 21.34 -19.77
CA SER A 31 -9.65 20.43 -20.84
C SER A 31 -9.37 18.96 -20.53
N THR A 32 -8.23 18.67 -19.90
CA THR A 32 -7.87 17.32 -19.47
C THR A 32 -8.71 16.85 -18.30
N LEU A 33 -8.94 17.72 -17.29
CA LEU A 33 -9.82 17.40 -16.17
C LEU A 33 -11.25 17.10 -16.63
N TRP A 34 -11.83 17.95 -17.49
CA TRP A 34 -13.15 17.70 -18.06
C TRP A 34 -13.22 16.42 -18.89
N ARG A 35 -12.20 16.13 -19.70
CA ARG A 35 -12.15 14.90 -20.50
C ARG A 35 -12.19 13.66 -19.62
N GLN A 36 -11.38 13.63 -18.57
CA GLN A 36 -11.30 12.49 -17.63
C GLN A 36 -12.57 12.38 -16.78
N TYR A 37 -13.09 13.51 -16.28
CA TYR A 37 -14.34 13.56 -15.51
C TYR A 37 -15.55 13.07 -16.32
N ASN A 38 -15.73 13.57 -17.54
CA ASN A 38 -16.86 13.20 -18.41
C ASN A 38 -16.78 11.76 -18.91
N LYS A 39 -15.58 11.18 -18.99
CA LYS A 39 -15.36 9.77 -19.30
C LYS A 39 -15.57 8.88 -18.06
N GLY A 40 -16.57 9.19 -17.24
CA GLY A 40 -16.89 8.38 -16.05
C GLY A 40 -15.90 8.51 -14.90
N CYS A 41 -15.24 9.67 -14.76
CA CYS A 41 -14.23 9.89 -13.71
C CYS A 41 -13.02 8.93 -13.84
N GLU A 42 -12.61 8.65 -15.07
CA GLU A 42 -11.43 7.84 -15.39
C GLU A 42 -10.17 8.71 -15.37
N PHE A 43 -9.78 9.17 -14.18
CA PHE A 43 -8.56 9.94 -14.01
C PHE A 43 -7.32 9.04 -14.09
N SER A 44 -6.25 9.48 -14.77
CA SER A 44 -4.98 8.75 -14.75
C SER A 44 -4.40 8.68 -13.34
N ALA A 45 -3.63 7.63 -13.03
CA ALA A 45 -2.96 7.51 -11.74
C ALA A 45 -2.11 8.76 -11.39
N GLU A 46 -1.41 9.32 -12.36
CA GLU A 46 -0.68 10.57 -12.22
C GLU A 46 -1.60 11.74 -11.80
N SER A 47 -2.74 11.90 -12.48
CA SER A 47 -3.70 12.96 -12.15
C SER A 47 -4.28 12.78 -10.75
N VAL A 48 -4.59 11.53 -10.37
CA VAL A 48 -5.10 11.19 -9.02
C VAL A 48 -4.07 11.58 -7.95
N ILE A 49 -2.79 11.26 -8.14
CA ILE A 49 -1.72 11.62 -7.19
C ILE A 49 -1.57 13.13 -7.06
N ILE A 50 -1.56 13.85 -8.19
CA ILE A 50 -1.43 15.31 -8.21
C ILE A 50 -2.61 15.95 -7.47
N ILE A 51 -3.84 15.49 -7.76
CA ILE A 51 -5.06 16.01 -7.14
C ILE A 51 -5.06 15.73 -5.64
N ALA A 52 -4.80 14.48 -5.21
CA ALA A 52 -4.79 14.13 -3.78
C ALA A 52 -3.81 14.99 -2.99
N ARG A 53 -2.57 15.15 -3.48
CA ARG A 53 -1.55 16.00 -2.84
C ARG A 53 -1.99 17.47 -2.77
N ALA A 54 -2.61 17.99 -3.83
CA ALA A 54 -3.07 19.37 -3.86
C ALA A 54 -4.21 19.64 -2.85
N TYR A 55 -4.93 18.61 -2.41
CA TYR A 55 -6.00 18.70 -1.42
C TYR A 55 -5.60 18.19 -0.03
N ASP A 56 -4.29 17.93 0.20
CA ASP A 56 -3.76 17.38 1.45
C ASP A 56 -4.37 16.02 1.84
N GLU A 57 -4.83 15.26 0.84
CA GLU A 57 -5.40 13.92 0.98
C GLU A 57 -4.36 12.84 0.70
N ASN A 58 -4.56 11.63 1.22
CA ASN A 58 -3.62 10.52 1.06
C ASN A 58 -3.61 9.98 -0.39
N PRO A 59 -2.50 10.10 -1.16
CA PRO A 59 -2.46 9.64 -2.53
C PRO A 59 -2.60 8.12 -2.69
N VAL A 60 -2.19 7.33 -1.68
CA VAL A 60 -2.30 5.86 -1.72
C VAL A 60 -3.76 5.45 -1.59
N GLU A 61 -4.49 6.05 -0.66
CA GLU A 61 -5.93 5.82 -0.49
C GLU A 61 -6.71 6.21 -1.75
N ALA A 62 -6.36 7.36 -2.36
CA ALA A 62 -6.95 7.77 -3.62
C ALA A 62 -6.68 6.77 -4.75
N LEU A 63 -5.47 6.22 -4.85
CA LEU A 63 -5.17 5.19 -5.83
C LEU A 63 -5.93 3.89 -5.58
N VAL A 64 -6.24 3.54 -4.32
CA VAL A 64 -7.08 2.39 -3.99
C VAL A 64 -8.52 2.61 -4.45
N GLU A 65 -9.12 3.76 -4.13
CA GLU A 65 -10.49 4.08 -4.54
C GLU A 65 -10.65 4.23 -6.06
N PHE A 66 -9.60 4.70 -6.75
CA PHE A 66 -9.57 4.72 -8.21
C PHE A 66 -9.29 3.36 -8.86
N GLY A 67 -8.92 2.35 -8.06
CA GLY A 67 -8.69 0.97 -8.49
C GLY A 67 -7.32 0.71 -9.11
N TYR A 68 -6.35 1.59 -8.87
CA TYR A 68 -4.95 1.43 -9.29
C TYR A 68 -4.12 0.58 -8.34
N ILE A 69 -4.52 0.56 -7.06
CA ILE A 69 -3.92 -0.27 -6.00
C ILE A 69 -5.05 -1.07 -5.36
N ARG A 70 -4.79 -2.33 -5.01
CA ARG A 70 -5.75 -3.16 -4.27
C ARG A 70 -5.64 -2.86 -2.77
N ALA A 71 -6.76 -2.93 -2.06
CA ALA A 71 -6.79 -2.62 -0.62
C ALA A 71 -5.83 -3.50 0.22
N ASP A 72 -5.59 -4.74 -0.19
CA ASP A 72 -4.61 -5.65 0.43
C ASP A 72 -3.16 -5.23 0.17
N GLU A 73 -2.85 -4.63 -0.97
CA GLU A 73 -1.52 -4.08 -1.28
C GLU A 73 -1.20 -2.87 -0.39
N MET A 74 -2.19 -2.02 -0.11
CA MET A 74 -2.05 -0.89 0.81
C MET A 74 -1.76 -1.36 2.26
N ALA A 75 -2.52 -2.35 2.74
CA ALA A 75 -2.37 -2.87 4.11
C ALA A 75 -1.00 -3.52 4.35
N ASN A 76 -0.46 -4.22 3.34
CA ASN A 76 0.87 -4.81 3.41
C ASN A 76 1.98 -3.75 3.47
N GLY A 77 1.84 -2.67 2.70
CA GLY A 77 2.77 -1.54 2.73
C GLY A 77 2.79 -0.81 4.09
N GLU A 78 1.61 -0.56 4.67
CA GLU A 78 1.51 0.10 5.98
C GLU A 78 2.13 -0.76 7.09
N THR A 79 1.90 -2.07 7.07
CA THR A 79 2.42 -2.99 8.11
C THR A 79 3.95 -3.03 8.14
N VAL A 80 4.59 -3.14 6.97
CA VAL A 80 6.05 -3.21 6.86
C VAL A 80 6.71 -1.89 7.25
N ALA A 81 6.17 -0.75 6.79
CA ALA A 81 6.67 0.58 7.15
C ALA A 81 6.56 0.83 8.67
N ARG A 82 5.42 0.46 9.29
CA ARG A 82 5.22 0.63 10.74
C ARG A 82 6.14 -0.22 11.60
N LEU A 83 6.54 -1.40 11.14
CA LEU A 83 7.53 -2.24 11.83
C LEU A 83 8.95 -1.64 11.71
N HIS A 84 9.30 -1.12 10.53
CA HIS A 84 10.60 -0.52 10.29
C HIS A 84 10.81 0.78 11.08
N ASP A 85 9.76 1.60 11.19
CA ASP A 85 9.83 2.91 11.85
C ASP A 85 9.50 2.86 13.36
N ALA A 86 9.12 1.70 13.88
CA ALA A 86 8.86 1.52 15.31
C ALA A 86 10.14 1.68 16.14
N SER A 87 10.03 2.33 17.28
CA SER A 87 11.11 2.39 18.26
C SER A 87 11.38 1.01 18.86
N ASN A 88 12.60 0.80 19.37
CA ASN A 88 12.97 -0.43 20.07
C ASN A 88 12.00 -0.75 21.23
N ASP A 89 11.52 0.28 21.94
CA ASP A 89 10.57 0.09 23.05
C ASP A 89 9.21 -0.39 22.57
N GLU A 90 8.70 0.15 21.45
CA GLU A 90 7.46 -0.30 20.82
C GLU A 90 7.58 -1.73 20.31
N LEU A 91 8.72 -2.07 19.69
CA LEU A 91 9.02 -3.43 19.22
C LEU A 91 9.07 -4.42 20.39
N LEU A 92 9.76 -4.07 21.49
CA LEU A 92 9.85 -4.93 22.68
C LEU A 92 8.49 -5.12 23.35
N GLN A 93 7.67 -4.07 23.45
CA GLN A 93 6.33 -4.17 24.01
C GLN A 93 5.41 -5.05 23.15
N GLU A 94 5.45 -4.88 21.83
CA GLU A 94 4.65 -5.68 20.90
C GLU A 94 5.08 -7.15 20.91
N LEU A 95 6.40 -7.43 20.95
CA LEU A 95 6.92 -8.79 21.11
C LEU A 95 6.48 -9.41 22.44
N ALA A 96 6.58 -8.68 23.56
CA ALA A 96 6.14 -9.15 24.87
C ALA A 96 4.63 -9.47 24.89
N ARG A 97 3.81 -8.63 24.24
CA ARG A 97 2.38 -8.87 24.07
C ARG A 97 2.11 -10.16 23.29
N ARG A 98 2.77 -10.36 22.15
CA ARG A 98 2.62 -11.58 21.31
C ARG A 98 3.07 -12.84 22.03
N LEU A 99 4.17 -12.77 22.79
CA LEU A 99 4.66 -13.86 23.62
C LEU A 99 3.64 -14.26 24.70
N LYS A 100 3.03 -13.27 25.36
CA LYS A 100 1.98 -13.51 26.35
C LYS A 100 0.73 -14.14 25.74
N GLU A 101 0.34 -13.71 24.55
CA GLU A 101 -0.87 -14.20 23.87
C GLU A 101 -0.68 -15.59 23.23
N ASN A 102 0.54 -15.93 22.84
CA ASN A 102 0.89 -17.21 22.19
C ASN A 102 1.80 -18.07 23.06
N ALA A 103 1.62 -18.04 24.38
CA ALA A 103 2.52 -18.70 25.34
C ALA A 103 2.67 -20.23 25.12
N ASP A 104 1.70 -20.87 24.46
CA ASP A 104 1.69 -22.30 24.17
C ASP A 104 2.31 -22.66 22.80
N ALA A 105 2.83 -21.69 22.04
CA ALA A 105 3.44 -21.98 20.75
C ALA A 105 4.83 -22.63 20.91
N ASP A 106 5.13 -23.64 20.09
CA ASP A 106 6.36 -24.46 20.17
C ASP A 106 7.67 -23.63 20.20
N TRP A 107 7.67 -22.47 19.55
CA TRP A 107 8.83 -21.58 19.49
C TRP A 107 9.07 -20.78 20.79
N VAL A 108 8.08 -20.62 21.66
CA VAL A 108 8.19 -19.84 22.91
C VAL A 108 9.15 -20.48 23.91
N ASN A 109 9.27 -21.80 23.87
CA ASN A 109 10.22 -22.57 24.71
C ASN A 109 11.57 -22.81 24.02
N SER A 110 11.75 -22.30 22.80
CA SER A 110 13.01 -22.42 22.07
C SER A 110 13.95 -21.26 22.42
N PRO A 111 15.26 -21.50 22.58
CA PRO A 111 16.21 -20.42 22.78
C PRO A 111 16.15 -19.42 21.62
N ILE A 112 16.18 -18.12 21.93
CA ILE A 112 16.36 -17.09 20.89
C ILE A 112 17.81 -17.22 20.39
N ILE A 113 17.97 -17.74 19.18
CA ILE A 113 19.28 -17.89 18.54
C ILE A 113 19.54 -16.65 17.69
N TYR A 114 20.54 -15.84 18.08
CA TYR A 114 21.10 -14.82 17.21
C TYR A 114 21.87 -15.50 16.08
N ARG A 115 21.37 -15.38 14.84
CA ARG A 115 22.13 -15.73 13.65
C ARG A 115 22.78 -14.46 13.10
N GLU A 116 24.07 -14.52 12.79
CA GLU A 116 24.82 -13.39 12.25
C GLU A 116 24.31 -12.96 10.86
N GLU A 117 23.63 -13.85 10.14
CA GLU A 117 23.05 -13.60 8.83
C GLU A 117 21.52 -13.70 8.91
N PHE A 118 20.86 -12.54 8.90
CA PHE A 118 19.52 -12.45 8.32
C PHE A 118 19.73 -12.49 6.81
N ASP A 119 19.82 -13.69 6.24
CA ASP A 119 19.53 -13.83 4.83
C ASP A 119 18.08 -13.36 4.67
N MET A 120 17.91 -12.11 4.26
CA MET A 120 16.72 -11.71 3.54
C MET A 120 16.66 -12.70 2.40
N ALA A 121 15.80 -13.72 2.52
CA ALA A 121 15.44 -14.59 1.42
C ALA A 121 14.83 -13.68 0.34
N ALA A 122 15.71 -13.11 -0.48
CA ALA A 122 15.38 -12.54 -1.75
C ALA A 122 14.78 -13.69 -2.54
N ASN A 123 13.45 -13.66 -2.68
CA ASN A 123 12.68 -14.58 -3.52
C ASN A 123 13.25 -16.01 -3.54
N ASP A 124 12.77 -16.86 -2.63
CA ASP A 124 12.56 -18.25 -3.04
C ASP A 124 11.61 -18.20 -4.24
N ASP A 125 12.17 -18.08 -5.44
CA ASP A 125 11.49 -18.37 -6.68
C ASP A 125 11.03 -19.82 -6.54
N PRO A 126 9.71 -20.09 -6.45
CA PRO A 126 9.22 -21.44 -6.30
C PRO A 126 9.58 -22.33 -7.51
N ASN A 127 10.07 -21.75 -8.61
CA ASN A 127 10.56 -22.48 -9.78
C ASN A 127 12.04 -22.87 -9.73
N ALA A 128 12.86 -22.36 -8.80
CA ALA A 128 14.29 -22.70 -8.75
C ALA A 128 14.55 -24.19 -8.42
N ARG A 129 13.57 -24.91 -7.88
CA ARG A 129 13.65 -26.36 -7.61
C ARG A 129 13.33 -27.25 -8.82
N LEU A 130 12.84 -26.70 -9.93
CA LEU A 130 12.44 -27.49 -11.10
C LEU A 130 13.56 -27.69 -12.15
N GLU A 131 14.69 -26.98 -12.04
CA GLU A 131 15.79 -27.10 -13.03
C GLU A 131 16.92 -28.07 -12.62
N ALA A 132 16.83 -28.69 -11.44
CA ALA A 132 17.87 -29.62 -10.96
C ALA A 132 17.61 -31.10 -11.28
N GLU A 133 16.51 -31.44 -11.95
CA GLU A 133 16.19 -32.82 -12.35
C GLU A 133 16.06 -32.96 -13.88
N THR A 134 17.15 -32.68 -14.60
CA THR A 134 17.40 -33.38 -15.87
C THR A 134 18.58 -34.32 -15.66
N PRO A 135 18.36 -35.64 -15.57
CA PRO A 135 19.45 -36.60 -15.69
C PRO A 135 20.02 -36.50 -17.11
N GLU A 136 21.33 -36.27 -17.20
CA GLU A 136 22.06 -36.58 -18.44
C GLU A 136 22.04 -38.11 -18.62
N ASP A 137 21.42 -38.57 -19.71
CA ASP A 137 21.79 -39.75 -20.51
C ASP A 137 21.12 -39.69 -21.89
#